data_AF-A0A968AKN8-F1
#
_entry.id   AF-A0A968AKN8-F1
#
_cell.length_a   1.000
_cell.length_b   1.000
_cell.length_c   1.000
_cell.angle_alpha   90.00
_cell.angle_beta   90.00
_cell.angle_gamma   90.00
#
_symmetry.space_group_name_H-M   'P 1'
#
loop_
_entity.id
_entity.type
_entity.pdbx_description
1 polymer ?
#
loop_
_entity_poly.entity_id
_entity_poly.type
_entity_poly.pdbx_seq_one_letter_code
_entity_poly.pdbx_strand_id
1 'polypeptide(L)' 'MPWKNIENAIKKGTGDLPGVVYEEVAYEGYGPGGVAVYVICTTDNKNRTVGEIRHIFSKHGGNLGEAGCVA' A
#
# COMPACT_ATOMS: atom_id res chain seq x y z
N MET A 1 7.78 -19.34 7.24
CA MET A 1 8.34 -18.23 8.05
C MET A 1 9.01 -18.81 9.28
N PRO A 2 10.29 -18.48 9.57
CA PRO A 2 10.93 -18.85 10.83
C PRO A 2 10.20 -18.27 12.04
N TRP A 3 10.08 -19.03 13.13
CA TRP A 3 9.42 -18.61 14.37
C TRP A 3 9.91 -17.24 14.89
N LYS A 4 11.23 -17.04 14.86
CA LYS A 4 11.88 -15.78 15.27
C LYS A 4 11.39 -14.54 14.50
N ASN A 5 11.00 -14.69 13.23
CA ASN A 5 10.49 -13.57 12.43
C ASN A 5 9.08 -13.15 12.85
N ILE A 6 8.26 -14.12 13.27
CA ILE A 6 6.90 -13.88 13.76
C ILE A 6 6.97 -13.12 15.09
N GLU A 7 7.81 -13.58 16.01
CA GLU A 7 8.01 -12.93 17.31
C GLU A 7 8.52 -11.48 17.16
N ASN A 8 9.46 -11.26 16.25
CA ASN A 8 9.96 -9.91 15.95
C ASN A 8 8.91 -9.01 15.30
N ALA A 9 8.04 -9.55 14.45
CA ALA A 9 6.95 -8.79 13.84
C ALA A 9 5.91 -8.36 14.89
N ILE A 10 5.57 -9.26 15.83
CA ILE A 10 4.67 -8.97 16.95
C ILE A 10 5.25 -7.84 17.82
N LYS A 11 6.52 -7.95 18.22
CA LYS A 11 7.23 -6.92 19.03
C LYS A 11 7.32 -5.56 18.34
N LYS A 12 7.40 -5.53 17.00
CA LYS A 12 7.35 -4.29 16.21
C LYS A 12 5.94 -3.69 16.17
N GLY A 13 4.90 -4.51 16.06
CA GLY A 13 3.51 -4.07 16.07
C GLY A 13 3.03 -3.57 17.43
N THR A 14 3.54 -4.13 18.53
CA THR A 14 3.20 -3.69 19.91
C THR A 14 3.93 -2.43 20.36
N GLY A 15 4.92 -1.95 19.60
CA GLY A 15 5.73 -0.78 19.96
C GLY A 15 6.85 -1.07 20.96
N ASP A 16 7.10 -2.34 21.30
CA ASP A 16 8.18 -2.76 22.21
C ASP A 16 9.59 -2.56 21.61
N LEU A 17 9.66 -2.36 20.29
CA LEU A 17 10.89 -2.03 19.57
C LEU A 17 10.72 -0.65 18.93
N PRO A 18 11.74 0.26 19.00
CA PRO A 18 11.71 1.50 18.24
C PRO A 18 11.56 1.14 16.75
N GLY A 19 10.46 1.60 16.16
CA GLY A 19 9.99 1.13 14.88
C GLY A 19 9.24 2.21 14.13
N VAL A 20 9.06 1.97 12.84
CA VAL A 20 8.30 2.86 11.97
C VAL A 20 6.81 2.57 12.15
N VAL A 21 5.98 3.62 12.20
CA VAL A 21 4.52 3.47 12.27
C VAL A 21 4.04 3.01 10.91
N TYR A 22 3.49 1.81 10.86
CA TYR A 22 2.82 1.30 9.68
C TYR A 22 1.34 1.69 9.72
N GLU A 23 0.83 2.12 8.58
CA GLU A 23 -0.56 2.49 8.39
C GLU A 23 -1.13 1.81 7.16
N GLU A 24 -2.41 1.49 7.23
CA GLU A 24 -3.16 1.00 6.09
C GLU A 24 -3.67 2.16 5.25
N VAL A 25 -3.47 2.05 3.94
CA VAL A 25 -3.90 3.04 2.95
C VAL A 25 -4.51 2.30 1.78
N ALA A 26 -5.67 2.78 1.33
CA ALA A 26 -6.30 2.32 0.11
C ALA A 26 -6.00 3.29 -1.05
N TYR A 27 -5.71 2.73 -2.22
CA TYR A 27 -5.55 3.46 -3.47
C TYR A 27 -6.49 2.89 -4.51
N GLU A 28 -7.04 3.78 -5.31
CA GLU A 28 -8.11 3.48 -6.25
C GLU A 28 -7.73 3.98 -7.63
N GLY A 29 -8.08 3.24 -8.67
CA GLY A 29 -7.78 3.65 -10.03
C GLY A 29 -8.29 2.68 -11.08
N TYR A 30 -7.88 2.96 -12.31
CA TYR A 30 -8.34 2.24 -13.50
C TYR A 30 -7.15 1.70 -14.29
N GLY A 31 -7.20 0.42 -14.66
CA GLY A 31 -6.25 -0.21 -15.57
C GLY A 31 -6.65 -0.05 -17.05
N PRO A 32 -5.89 -0.70 -17.96
CA PRO A 32 -6.21 -0.76 -19.38
C PRO A 32 -7.64 -1.22 -19.63
N GLY A 33 -8.32 -0.55 -20.57
CA GLY A 33 -9.71 -0.89 -20.91
C GLY A 33 -10.73 -0.47 -19.84
N GLY A 34 -10.35 0.38 -18.88
CA GLY A 34 -11.27 0.91 -17.86
C GLY A 34 -11.59 -0.06 -16.73
N VAL A 35 -10.76 -1.07 -16.50
CA VAL A 35 -10.92 -2.02 -15.39
C VAL A 35 -10.68 -1.32 -14.07
N ALA A 36 -11.66 -1.36 -13.16
CA ALA A 36 -11.53 -0.84 -11.81
C ALA A 36 -10.53 -1.65 -10.97
N VAL A 37 -9.65 -0.97 -10.24
CA VAL A 37 -8.62 -1.58 -9.38
C VAL A 37 -8.63 -0.90 -8.02
N TYR A 38 -8.78 -1.71 -6.97
CA TYR A 38 -8.70 -1.30 -5.56
C TYR A 38 -7.47 -1.93 -4.92
N VAL A 39 -6.57 -1.10 -4.38
CA VAL A 39 -5.27 -1.54 -3.84
C VAL A 39 -5.20 -1.20 -2.36
N ILE A 40 -5.10 -2.23 -1.52
CA ILE A 40 -4.87 -2.09 -0.07
C ILE A 40 -3.37 -2.23 0.18
N CYS A 41 -2.79 -1.23 0.82
CA CYS A 41 -1.36 -1.16 1.13
C CYS A 41 -1.15 -0.94 2.62
N THR A 42 -0.15 -1.60 3.18
CA THR A 42 0.40 -1.28 4.51
C THR A 42 1.77 -0.65 4.30
N THR A 43 1.92 0.61 4.68
CA THR A 43 3.16 1.36 4.43
C THR A 43 3.52 2.21 5.64
N ASP A 44 4.80 2.50 5.76
CA ASP A 44 5.35 3.45 6.72
C ASP A 44 5.54 4.86 6.13
N ASN A 45 5.24 5.03 4.83
CA ASN A 45 5.36 6.30 4.13
C ASN A 45 4.38 6.39 2.95
N LYS A 46 3.24 7.09 3.15
CA LYS A 46 2.24 7.28 2.07
C LYS A 46 2.79 7.97 0.84
N ASN A 47 3.67 8.95 1.01
CA ASN A 47 4.19 9.77 -0.09
C ASN A 47 5.07 8.94 -1.04
N ARG A 48 5.85 8.00 -0.49
CA ARG A 48 6.60 7.03 -1.30
C ARG A 48 5.65 6.08 -2.03
N THR A 49 4.71 5.49 -1.29
CA THR A 49 3.78 4.48 -1.83
C THR A 49 2.87 5.05 -2.93
N VAL A 50 2.32 6.26 -2.76
CA VAL A 50 1.50 6.88 -3.80
C VAL A 50 2.30 7.18 -5.08
N GLY A 51 3.57 7.56 -4.93
CA GLY A 51 4.47 7.78 -6.07
C GLY A 51 4.73 6.49 -6.85
N GLU A 52 5.03 5.40 -6.15
CA GLU A 52 5.23 4.08 -6.76
C GLU A 52 3.96 3.55 -7.43
N ILE A 53 2.81 3.63 -6.76
CA ILE A 53 1.54 3.18 -7.31
C ILE A 53 1.19 3.98 -8.57
N ARG A 54 1.29 5.32 -8.51
CA ARG A 54 1.05 6.15 -9.71
C ARG A 54 1.97 5.74 -10.86
N HIS A 55 3.25 5.52 -10.58
CA HIS A 55 4.20 5.06 -11.60
C HIS A 55 3.80 3.71 -12.20
N ILE A 56 3.35 2.75 -11.38
CA ILE A 56 2.89 1.43 -11.83
C ILE A 56 1.67 1.55 -12.74
N PHE A 57 0.66 2.33 -12.35
CA PHE A 57 -0.53 2.56 -13.16
C PHE A 57 -0.16 3.19 -14.51
N SER A 58 0.61 4.29 -14.48
CA SER A 58 1.03 4.97 -15.71
C SER A 58 1.87 4.09 -16.64
N LYS A 59 2.76 3.25 -16.08
CA LYS A 59 3.62 2.34 -16.86
C LYS A 59 2.81 1.25 -17.58
N HIS A 60 1.69 0.82 -17.02
CA HIS A 60 0.87 -0.27 -17.56
C HIS A 60 -0.42 0.22 -18.23
N GLY A 61 -0.49 1.48 -18.64
CA GLY A 61 -1.65 2.00 -19.41
C GLY A 61 -2.92 2.21 -18.57
N GLY A 62 -2.76 2.45 -17.27
CA GLY A 62 -3.82 2.84 -16.35
C GLY A 62 -3.59 4.22 -15.74
N ASN A 63 -4.49 4.63 -14.85
CA ASN A 63 -4.37 5.85 -14.06
C ASN A 63 -4.82 5.61 -12.61
N LEU A 64 -4.12 6.25 -11.68
CA LEU A 64 -4.55 6.35 -10.28
C LEU A 64 -5.67 7.41 -10.20
N GLY A 65 -6.80 7.03 -9.63
CA GLY A 65 -7.95 7.92 -9.42
C GLY A 65 -7.95 8.56 -8.03
N GLU A 66 -8.99 9.35 -7.77
CA GLU A 66 -9.26 9.90 -6.44
C GLU A 66 -9.86 8.83 -5.52
N ALA A 67 -9.83 9.06 -4.22
CA ALA A 67 -10.48 8.16 -3.26
C ALA A 67 -12.00 8.13 -3.52
N GLY A 68 -12.60 6.95 -3.55
CA GLY A 68 -14.01 6.74 -3.87
C GLY A 68 -14.34 6.71 -5.37
N CYS A 69 -13.35 6.59 -6.26
CA CYS A 69 -13.61 6.49 -7.70
C CYS A 69 -14.02 5.09 -8.17
N VAL A 70 -13.76 4.05 -7.39
CA VAL A 70 -14.17 2.65 -7.69
C VAL A 70 -14.84 1.94 -6.51
N ALA A 71 -15.05 2.64 -5.38
CA ALA A 71 -15.68 2.14 -4.17
C ALA A 71 -17.21 2.17 -4.20
#